data_AF-A0A7V0T4K1-F1
#
_entry.id   AF-A0A7V0T4K1-F1
#
_cell.length_a   1.000
_cell.length_b   1.000
_cell.length_c   1.000
_cell.angle_alpha   90.00
_cell.angle_beta   90.00
_cell.angle_gamma   90.00
#
_symmetry.space_group_name_H-M   'P 1'
#
loop_
_entity.id
_entity.type
_entity.pdbx_description
1 polymer ?
#
loop_
_entity_poly.entity_id
_entity_poly.type
_entity_poly.pdbx_seq_one_letter_code
_entity_poly.pdbx_strand_id
1 'polypeptide(L)'
;MRLVFFGAAAFAESALDAVAGDGDHGAGMRRGAGAALAAARSALATHAGADTVLAEAGDAWSEQAGGTSGALWGAGLAAAGAAVGEPG
;
A
#
# COMPACT_ATOMS: atom_id res chain seq x y z
N MET A 1 13.36 -23.86 -14.81
CA MET A 1 13.52 -22.51 -15.40
C MET A 1 12.27 -21.71 -15.08
N ARG A 2 12.34 -20.76 -14.14
CA ARG A 2 11.18 -20.05 -13.56
C ARG A 2 11.14 -18.63 -14.12
N LEU A 3 10.13 -18.32 -14.95
CA LEU A 3 9.95 -16.98 -15.51
C LEU A 3 9.18 -16.09 -14.52
N VAL A 4 9.69 -14.88 -14.35
CA VAL A 4 9.29 -13.86 -13.38
C VAL A 4 8.11 -13.07 -13.95
N PHE A 5 6.92 -13.16 -13.35
CA PHE A 5 5.77 -12.29 -13.64
C PHE A 5 5.53 -11.39 -12.43
N PHE A 6 6.27 -10.28 -12.34
CA PHE A 6 5.95 -9.19 -11.39
C PHE A 6 6.31 -7.79 -11.93
N GLY A 7 6.72 -7.68 -13.21
CA GLY A 7 7.29 -6.44 -13.76
C GLY A 7 6.40 -5.63 -14.71
N ALA A 8 5.43 -6.25 -15.42
CA ALA A 8 4.81 -5.59 -16.57
C ALA A 8 3.69 -4.58 -16.22
N ALA A 9 2.95 -4.79 -15.13
CA ALA A 9 1.81 -3.94 -14.77
C ALA A 9 2.25 -2.54 -14.29
N ALA A 10 3.35 -2.46 -13.54
CA ALA A 10 3.84 -1.21 -12.94
C ALA A 10 4.41 -0.21 -13.96
N PHE A 11 4.84 -0.65 -15.15
CA PHE A 11 5.28 0.24 -16.24
C PHE A 11 4.10 0.79 -17.05
N ALA A 12 3.04 -0.01 -17.22
CA ALA A 12 1.86 0.38 -17.98
C ALA A 12 1.05 1.48 -17.26
N GLU A 13 0.91 1.41 -15.94
CA GLU A 13 0.27 2.46 -15.14
C GLU A 13 1.08 3.77 -15.14
N SER A 14 2.41 3.70 -14.97
CA SER A 14 3.25 4.91 -15.03
C SER A 14 3.29 5.57 -16.41
N ALA A 15 3.13 4.80 -17.49
CA ALA A 15 3.11 5.34 -18.85
C ALA A 15 1.78 6.03 -19.19
N LEU A 16 0.66 5.48 -18.72
CA LEU A 16 -0.65 6.14 -18.83
C LEU A 16 -0.72 7.39 -17.94
N ASP A 17 -0.13 7.32 -16.75
CA ASP A 17 -0.04 8.44 -15.82
C ASP A 17 0.91 9.56 -16.30
N ALA A 18 2.03 9.25 -16.95
CA ALA A 18 2.91 10.25 -17.57
C ALA A 18 2.25 11.04 -18.72
N VAL A 19 1.12 10.57 -19.25
CA VAL A 19 0.32 11.28 -20.27
C VAL A 19 -0.77 12.14 -19.62
N ALA A 20 -1.16 11.86 -18.36
CA ALA A 20 -2.27 12.52 -17.65
C ALA A 20 -1.86 13.28 -16.36
N GLY A 21 -0.59 13.18 -15.94
CA GLY A 21 0.03 13.73 -14.71
C GLY A 21 1.56 13.86 -14.85
N ASP A 22 2.31 13.99 -13.75
CA ASP A 22 3.78 14.19 -13.77
C ASP A 22 4.61 12.89 -13.83
N GLY A 23 3.95 11.73 -13.81
CA GLY A 23 4.57 10.41 -13.92
C GLY A 23 5.18 9.88 -12.62
N ASP A 24 5.00 10.55 -11.48
CA ASP A 24 5.51 10.09 -10.18
C ASP A 24 4.59 9.03 -9.52
N HIS A 25 3.36 8.89 -10.01
CA HIS A 25 2.30 8.13 -9.35
C HIS A 25 2.67 6.66 -9.19
N GLY A 26 3.19 6.05 -10.26
CA GLY A 26 3.65 4.66 -10.22
C GLY A 26 4.83 4.45 -9.27
N ALA A 27 5.70 5.45 -9.09
CA ALA A 27 6.80 5.38 -8.14
C ALA A 27 6.33 5.60 -6.70
N GLY A 28 5.39 6.51 -6.47
CA GLY A 28 4.70 6.69 -5.19
C GLY A 28 4.00 5.41 -4.75
N MET A 29 3.16 4.81 -5.60
CA MET A 29 2.40 3.60 -5.25
C MET A 29 3.31 2.40 -4.95
N ARG A 30 4.43 2.22 -5.67
CA ARG A 30 5.39 1.15 -5.35
C ARG A 30 6.08 1.37 -4.00
N ARG A 31 6.44 2.61 -3.66
CA ARG A 31 7.02 2.95 -2.35
C ARG A 31 6.01 2.71 -1.23
N GLY A 32 4.78 3.19 -1.40
CA GLY A 32 3.68 2.98 -0.45
C GLY A 32 3.40 1.50 -0.18
N ALA A 33 3.25 0.70 -1.24
CA ALA A 33 3.03 -0.74 -1.10
C ALA A 33 4.19 -1.47 -0.40
N GLY A 34 5.44 -1.08 -0.71
CA GLY A 34 6.61 -1.63 -0.04
C GLY A 34 6.67 -1.30 1.45
N ALA A 35 6.35 -0.05 1.80
CA ALA A 35 6.32 0.43 3.17
C ALA A 35 5.21 -0.24 3.99
N ALA A 36 4.01 -0.34 3.43
CA ALA A 36 2.88 -1.03 4.03
C ALA A 36 3.20 -2.49 4.35
N LEU A 37 3.83 -3.22 3.42
CA LEU A 37 4.24 -4.61 3.63
C LEU A 37 5.29 -4.74 4.74
N ALA A 38 6.24 -3.80 4.83
CA ALA A 38 7.25 -3.80 5.89
C ALA A 38 6.62 -3.56 7.27
N ALA A 39 5.73 -2.57 7.38
CA ALA A 39 5.00 -2.26 8.61
C ALA A 39 4.12 -3.42 9.06
N ALA A 40 3.33 -4.00 8.13
CA ALA A 40 2.48 -5.16 8.41
C ALA A 40 3.28 -6.36 8.96
N ARG A 41 4.46 -6.63 8.38
CA ARG A 41 5.35 -7.71 8.86
C ARG A 41 5.89 -7.43 10.26
N SER A 42 6.23 -6.17 10.56
CA SER A 42 6.70 -5.77 11.88
C SER A 42 5.59 -5.94 12.93
N ALA A 43 4.38 -5.47 12.65
CA ALA A 43 3.22 -5.62 13.53
C ALA A 43 2.86 -7.10 13.75
N LEU A 44 2.93 -7.92 12.70
CA LEU A 44 2.70 -9.36 12.83
C LEU A 44 3.78 -10.04 13.70
N ALA A 45 5.05 -9.64 13.56
CA ALA A 45 6.13 -10.17 14.39
C ALA A 45 5.95 -9.87 15.89
N THR A 46 5.22 -8.80 16.22
CA THR A 46 4.82 -8.46 17.59
C THR A 46 3.50 -9.09 18.02
N HIS A 47 2.96 -10.06 17.26
CA HIS A 47 1.68 -10.73 17.50
C HIS A 47 0.48 -9.77 17.56
N ALA A 48 0.52 -8.69 16.77
CA ALA A 48 -0.61 -7.76 16.68
C ALA A 48 -1.83 -8.38 16.00
N GLY A 49 -3.02 -7.88 16.36
CA GLY A 49 -4.29 -8.24 15.71
C GLY A 49 -4.35 -7.77 14.25
N ALA A 50 -5.25 -8.36 13.46
CA ALA A 50 -5.42 -8.03 12.05
C ALA A 50 -5.84 -6.56 11.83
N ASP A 51 -6.60 -6.00 12.75
CA ASP A 51 -6.96 -4.58 12.82
C ASP A 51 -5.72 -3.68 12.92
N THR A 52 -4.83 -4.01 13.85
CA THR A 52 -3.59 -3.26 14.10
C THR A 52 -2.61 -3.41 12.92
N VAL A 53 -2.48 -4.62 12.37
CA VAL A 53 -1.64 -4.88 11.18
C VAL A 53 -2.08 -4.03 9.99
N LEU A 54 -3.40 -3.90 9.76
CA LEU A 54 -3.94 -3.13 8.65
C LEU A 54 -3.85 -1.61 8.88
N ALA A 55 -4.01 -1.15 10.12
CA ALA A 55 -3.80 0.25 10.48
C ALA A 55 -2.34 0.70 10.21
N GLU A 56 -1.37 -0.03 10.76
CA GLU A 56 0.07 0.26 10.59
C GLU A 56 0.50 0.20 9.10
N ALA A 57 -0.08 -0.73 8.34
CA ALA A 57 0.14 -0.80 6.90
C ALA A 57 -0.42 0.43 6.15
N GLY A 58 -1.60 0.93 6.56
CA GLY A 58 -2.24 2.10 6.00
C GLY A 58 -1.44 3.38 6.25
N ASP A 59 -0.96 3.57 7.48
CA ASP A 59 -0.15 4.72 7.86
C ASP A 59 1.16 4.77 7.06
N ALA A 60 1.87 3.63 7.01
CA ALA A 60 3.10 3.50 6.24
C ALA A 60 2.88 3.69 4.72
N TRP A 61 1.75 3.23 4.18
CA TRP A 61 1.39 3.50 2.79
C TRP A 61 1.24 4.99 2.55
N SER A 62 0.41 5.66 3.35
CA SER A 62 0.08 7.08 3.19
C SER A 62 1.32 7.96 3.23
N GLU A 63 2.22 7.70 4.19
CA GLU A 63 3.47 8.45 4.38
C GLU A 63 4.42 8.30 3.17
N GLN A 64 4.55 7.09 2.62
CA GLN A 64 5.57 6.79 1.61
C GLN A 64 5.07 6.91 0.16
N ALA A 65 3.76 6.82 -0.04
CA ALA A 65 3.13 7.00 -1.35
C ALA A 65 3.02 8.48 -1.73
N GLY A 66 2.63 9.33 -0.78
CA GLY A 66 2.34 10.74 -1.03
C GLY A 66 1.09 10.97 -1.90
N GLY A 67 0.68 12.24 -1.98
CA GLY A 67 -0.44 12.67 -2.81
C GLY A 67 -1.80 12.09 -2.40
N THR A 68 -2.82 12.38 -3.22
CA THR A 68 -4.21 11.96 -2.93
C THR A 68 -4.37 10.44 -2.94
N SER A 69 -3.71 9.73 -3.86
CA SER A 69 -3.79 8.26 -3.89
C SER A 69 -3.14 7.59 -2.68
N GLY A 70 -2.05 8.16 -2.13
CA GLY A 70 -1.47 7.69 -0.88
C GLY A 70 -2.47 7.78 0.27
N ALA A 71 -3.14 8.92 0.40
CA ALA A 71 -4.17 9.13 1.43
C ALA A 71 -5.38 8.20 1.28
N LEU A 72 -5.85 7.96 0.04
CA LEU A 72 -6.99 7.08 -0.22
C LEU A 72 -6.70 5.62 0.16
N TRP A 73 -5.53 5.11 -0.22
CA TRP A 73 -5.11 3.76 0.14
C TRP A 73 -4.86 3.60 1.63
N GLY A 74 -4.23 4.59 2.27
CA GLY A 74 -4.06 4.60 3.72
C GLY A 74 -5.40 4.53 4.46
N ALA A 75 -6.35 5.38 4.08
CA ALA A 75 -7.70 5.39 4.66
C ALA A 75 -8.45 4.08 4.41
N GLY A 76 -8.34 3.49 3.22
CA GLY A 76 -8.97 2.21 2.90
C GLY A 76 -8.44 1.05 3.75
N LEU A 77 -7.13 1.00 3.99
CA LEU A 77 -6.51 -0.02 4.85
C LEU A 77 -6.92 0.14 6.32
N ALA A 78 -6.95 1.37 6.83
CA ALA A 78 -7.44 1.65 8.19
C ALA A 78 -8.92 1.23 8.36
N ALA A 79 -9.78 1.55 7.39
CA ALA A 79 -11.18 1.16 7.41
C ALA A 79 -11.37 -0.37 7.36
N ALA A 80 -10.57 -1.07 6.55
CA ALA A 80 -10.58 -2.53 6.52
C ALA A 80 -10.11 -3.12 7.87
N GLY A 81 -9.09 -2.53 8.50
CA GLY A 81 -8.62 -2.91 9.82
C GLY A 81 -9.72 -2.81 10.88
N ALA A 82 -10.41 -1.67 10.93
CA ALA A 82 -11.53 -1.45 11.83
C ALA A 82 -12.63 -2.51 11.63
N ALA A 83 -13.03 -2.78 10.38
CA ALA A 83 -14.08 -3.74 10.07
C ALA A 83 -13.75 -5.19 10.51
N VAL A 84 -12.47 -5.57 10.53
CA VAL A 84 -12.02 -6.89 10.98
C VAL A 84 -11.89 -6.96 12.52
N GLY A 85 -11.67 -5.81 13.17
CA GLY A 85 -11.57 -5.70 14.63
C GLY A 85 -12.92 -5.67 15.35
N GLU A 86 -14.03 -5.39 14.66
CA GLU A 86 -15.37 -5.39 15.26
C GLU A 86 -15.77 -6.81 15.73
N PRO A 87 -16.01 -7.03 17.04
CA PRO A 87 -16.64 -8.27 17.50
C PRO A 87 -18.12 -8.28 17.07
N GLY A 88 -18.54 -9.36 16.42
CA GLY A 88 -19.92 -9.57 15.98
C GLY A 88 -20.92 -9.79 17.12
#